data_AF-A0A9W7GLH9-F1
#
_entry.id   AF-A0A9W7GLH9-F1
#
_cell.length_a   1.000
_cell.length_b   1.000
_cell.length_c   1.000
_cell.angle_alpha   90.00
_cell.angle_beta   90.00
_cell.angle_gamma   90.00
#
_symmetry.space_group_name_H-M   'P 1'
#
loop_
_entity.id
_entity.type
_entity.pdbx_description
1 polymer ?
#
loop_
_entity_poly.entity_id
_entity_poly.type
_entity_poly.pdbx_seq_one_letter_code
_entity_poly.pdbx_strand_id
1 'polypeptide(L)'
;MNSASLVYERVSLKLEAAEVRREAGLDDNSLKSLAQVIDEASIFLEESVPEGDSEAEDEEEEEEEYYVHQLIKLRAVACYQLALSSFQLSKSPEGDDYLHKLGFKLRLSDEVLKYNGNRPLHPPPPPTSLPPSHCIIDEALPSSLFSQLHESFAASEFWSAHGYPTDRFFSYNLPLSPPSFPSLLHQLSSTVRSLLLPSFPSLESASSAEIWAHSRTSEGHHQLHYDLDEVALARGEICSPIVSTVLFLETIAGGSPTLVCNKKINEEDRGDGYLCEGKPNRLLAFDGSLLHAVVPGIPAAPLSSPPPRRITVMIGFWGSGVNTTPTPTKLQPSDNLRPNMVLSNSHSWLASFAPISPLPPLPSSAPKVMSGEYVPKVWVSVKPSSEASSSFEEYHDEEVYFTGRFFLRTNSSQGVDDEVLSGMPVPPTSLPTPPSSPPAKKKRKASR
;
A
#
# COMPACT_ATOMS: atom_id res chain seq x y z
N MET A 1 -11.80 -4.13 -38.18
CA MET A 1 -11.98 -3.99 -36.73
C MET A 1 -13.46 -4.10 -36.46
N ASN A 2 -13.86 -5.06 -35.64
CA ASN A 2 -15.22 -5.20 -35.12
C ASN A 2 -15.65 -3.86 -34.50
N SER A 3 -16.92 -3.47 -34.69
CA SER A 3 -17.60 -2.36 -33.99
C SER A 3 -17.19 -2.27 -32.52
N ALA A 4 -17.21 -3.39 -31.78
CA ALA A 4 -16.91 -3.48 -30.36
C ALA A 4 -15.45 -3.17 -30.00
N SER A 5 -14.47 -3.56 -30.84
CA SER A 5 -13.06 -3.18 -30.67
C SER A 5 -12.85 -1.66 -30.77
N LEU A 6 -13.61 -0.98 -31.62
CA LEU A 6 -13.61 0.49 -31.73
C LEU A 6 -14.32 1.16 -30.54
N VAL A 7 -15.28 0.49 -29.90
CA VAL A 7 -15.93 0.97 -28.66
C VAL A 7 -14.97 0.90 -27.50
N TYR A 8 -14.30 -0.24 -27.29
CA TYR A 8 -13.32 -0.41 -26.23
C TYR A 8 -12.19 0.62 -26.36
N GLU A 9 -11.65 0.79 -27.58
CA GLU A 9 -10.62 1.79 -27.86
C GLU A 9 -11.13 3.22 -27.59
N ARG A 10 -12.39 3.55 -27.94
CA ARG A 10 -12.99 4.87 -27.64
C ARG A 10 -13.28 5.10 -26.16
N VAL A 11 -13.73 4.08 -25.43
CA VAL A 11 -13.98 4.16 -23.99
C VAL A 11 -12.66 4.29 -23.25
N SER A 12 -11.67 3.46 -23.59
CA SER A 12 -10.29 3.56 -23.08
C SER A 12 -9.68 4.92 -23.38
N LEU A 13 -9.82 5.46 -24.60
CA LEU A 13 -9.35 6.80 -24.96
C LEU A 13 -10.12 7.92 -24.24
N LYS A 14 -11.43 7.76 -24.00
CA LYS A 14 -12.24 8.73 -23.23
C LYS A 14 -11.89 8.69 -21.75
N LEU A 15 -11.53 7.53 -21.21
CA LEU A 15 -11.05 7.37 -19.84
C LEU A 15 -9.64 7.91 -19.67
N GLU A 16 -8.72 7.59 -20.58
CA GLU A 16 -7.39 8.22 -20.64
C GLU A 16 -7.55 9.74 -20.79
N ALA A 17 -8.47 10.23 -21.61
CA ALA A 17 -8.77 11.66 -21.73
C ALA A 17 -9.42 12.24 -20.46
N ALA A 18 -10.20 11.46 -19.71
CA ALA A 18 -10.76 11.86 -18.42
C ALA A 18 -9.69 11.84 -17.31
N GLU A 19 -8.71 10.93 -17.37
CA GLU A 19 -7.50 10.91 -16.55
C GLU A 19 -6.60 12.11 -16.86
N VAL A 20 -6.43 12.47 -18.14
CA VAL A 20 -5.75 13.69 -18.58
C VAL A 20 -6.51 14.95 -18.15
N ARG A 21 -7.86 14.91 -18.06
CA ARG A 21 -8.66 16.00 -17.49
C ARG A 21 -8.62 16.05 -15.96
N ARG A 22 -8.48 14.90 -15.29
CA ARG A 22 -8.23 14.77 -13.85
C ARG A 22 -6.88 15.42 -13.48
N GLU A 23 -5.86 15.30 -14.33
CA GLU A 23 -4.60 16.04 -14.20
C GLU A 23 -4.77 17.56 -14.32
N ALA A 24 -5.86 18.05 -14.93
CA ALA A 24 -6.13 19.49 -15.11
C ALA A 24 -6.81 20.18 -13.90
N GLY A 25 -7.13 19.44 -12.83
CA GLY A 25 -7.73 19.98 -11.60
C GLY A 25 -9.23 19.70 -11.51
N LEU A 26 -9.60 18.84 -10.56
CA LEU A 26 -10.97 18.38 -10.34
C LEU A 26 -11.88 19.51 -9.86
N ASP A 27 -12.79 19.94 -10.73
CA ASP A 27 -13.99 20.71 -10.37
C ASP A 27 -15.24 19.83 -10.45
N ASP A 28 -16.37 20.33 -9.94
CA ASP A 28 -17.66 19.62 -9.97
C ASP A 28 -18.12 19.25 -11.39
N ASN A 29 -17.62 19.93 -12.42
CA ASN A 29 -17.94 19.63 -13.82
C ASN A 29 -17.16 18.41 -14.32
N SER A 30 -15.94 18.21 -13.84
CA SER A 30 -15.08 17.08 -14.20
C SER A 30 -15.64 15.76 -13.70
N LEU A 31 -16.15 15.72 -12.46
CA LEU A 31 -16.83 14.54 -11.91
C LEU A 31 -18.14 14.22 -12.67
N LYS A 32 -18.93 15.25 -12.99
CA LYS A 32 -20.14 15.08 -13.81
C LYS A 32 -19.80 14.57 -15.22
N SER A 33 -18.71 15.04 -15.82
CA SER A 33 -18.26 14.57 -17.12
C SER A 33 -17.82 13.10 -17.07
N LEU A 34 -17.17 12.65 -16.01
CA LEU A 34 -16.76 11.24 -15.87
C LEU A 34 -17.98 10.33 -15.68
N ALA A 35 -18.90 10.71 -14.78
CA ALA A 35 -20.17 10.02 -14.59
C ALA A 35 -20.96 9.93 -15.90
N GLN A 36 -21.06 11.05 -16.63
CA GLN A 36 -21.70 11.08 -17.94
C GLN A 36 -20.98 10.21 -18.98
N VAL A 37 -19.65 10.15 -18.99
CA VAL A 37 -18.91 9.25 -19.90
C VAL A 37 -19.19 7.78 -19.60
N ILE A 38 -19.35 7.42 -18.33
CA ILE A 38 -19.72 6.06 -17.91
C ILE A 38 -21.16 5.75 -18.35
N ASP A 39 -22.10 6.68 -18.13
CA ASP A 39 -23.50 6.52 -18.54
C ASP A 39 -23.65 6.47 -20.08
N GLU A 40 -22.91 7.32 -20.82
CA GLU A 40 -22.89 7.30 -22.28
C GLU A 40 -22.29 6.01 -22.84
N ALA A 41 -21.21 5.50 -22.23
CA ALA A 41 -20.64 4.21 -22.61
C ALA A 41 -21.63 3.06 -22.36
N SER A 42 -22.45 3.19 -21.32
CA SER A 42 -23.48 2.22 -20.95
C SER A 42 -24.61 2.16 -21.99
N ILE A 43 -25.19 3.31 -22.33
CA ILE A 43 -26.29 3.41 -23.31
C ILE A 43 -25.81 2.92 -24.69
N PHE A 44 -24.61 3.33 -25.11
CA PHE A 44 -24.10 2.96 -26.43
C PHE A 44 -23.90 1.45 -26.58
N LEU A 45 -23.51 0.75 -25.51
CA LEU A 45 -23.31 -0.71 -25.52
C LEU A 45 -24.64 -1.46 -25.52
N GLU A 46 -25.65 -0.99 -24.78
CA GLU A 46 -27.01 -1.56 -24.83
C GLU A 46 -27.64 -1.43 -26.23
N GLU A 47 -27.33 -0.37 -26.98
CA GLU A 47 -27.85 -0.14 -28.33
C GLU A 47 -27.09 -0.87 -29.44
N SER A 48 -25.90 -1.44 -29.17
CA SER A 48 -25.01 -2.01 -30.21
C SER A 48 -25.01 -3.54 -30.32
N VAL A 49 -25.88 -4.22 -29.58
CA VAL A 49 -26.15 -5.67 -29.73
C VAL A 49 -26.93 -5.91 -31.04
N PRO A 50 -26.34 -6.52 -32.08
CA PRO A 50 -27.02 -6.74 -33.36
C PRO A 50 -28.07 -7.86 -33.24
N GLU A 51 -29.29 -7.63 -33.71
CA GLU A 51 -30.26 -8.72 -33.92
C GLU A 51 -29.84 -9.52 -35.19
N GLY A 52 -29.16 -10.66 -35.02
CA GLY A 52 -28.60 -11.49 -36.11
C GLY A 52 -29.02 -12.97 -36.09
N ASP A 53 -29.20 -13.59 -37.27
CA ASP A 53 -29.79 -14.93 -37.50
C ASP A 53 -28.83 -16.15 -37.30
N SER A 54 -29.12 -16.98 -36.29
CA SER A 54 -29.16 -18.46 -36.15
C SER A 54 -27.99 -19.43 -36.42
N GLU A 55 -26.86 -19.07 -37.02
CA GLU A 55 -25.73 -20.04 -37.13
C GLU A 55 -24.33 -19.48 -36.80
N ALA A 56 -24.22 -18.18 -36.50
CA ALA A 56 -23.02 -17.57 -35.89
C ALA A 56 -23.19 -17.32 -34.38
N GLU A 57 -24.28 -17.83 -33.78
CA GLU A 57 -24.75 -17.47 -32.44
C GLU A 57 -23.74 -17.83 -31.32
N ASP A 58 -23.05 -18.97 -31.41
CA ASP A 58 -22.15 -19.42 -30.33
C ASP A 58 -20.87 -18.55 -30.21
N GLU A 59 -20.29 -18.07 -31.32
CA GLU A 59 -19.09 -17.21 -31.28
C GLU A 59 -19.46 -15.76 -30.91
N GLU A 60 -20.66 -15.30 -31.29
CA GLU A 60 -21.17 -13.96 -30.95
C GLU A 60 -21.55 -13.85 -29.46
N GLU A 61 -22.11 -14.90 -28.85
CA GLU A 61 -22.49 -14.94 -27.43
C GLU A 61 -21.24 -14.87 -26.52
N GLU A 62 -20.17 -15.61 -26.82
CA GLU A 62 -18.90 -15.55 -26.06
C GLU A 62 -18.23 -14.17 -26.14
N GLU A 63 -18.29 -13.51 -27.31
CA GLU A 63 -17.72 -12.18 -27.49
C GLU A 63 -18.54 -11.11 -26.75
N GLU A 64 -19.88 -11.19 -26.78
CA GLU A 64 -20.77 -10.30 -26.04
C GLU A 64 -20.56 -10.43 -24.51
N GLU A 65 -20.51 -11.65 -23.98
CA GLU A 65 -20.27 -11.90 -22.55
C GLU A 65 -18.92 -11.30 -22.11
N TYR A 66 -17.87 -11.47 -22.91
CA TYR A 66 -16.56 -10.87 -22.65
C TYR A 66 -16.64 -9.34 -22.54
N TYR A 67 -17.35 -8.67 -23.46
CA TYR A 67 -17.47 -7.21 -23.45
C TYR A 67 -18.30 -6.69 -22.27
N VAL A 68 -19.41 -7.35 -21.94
CA VAL A 68 -20.22 -7.03 -20.77
C VAL A 68 -19.37 -7.15 -19.51
N HIS A 69 -18.56 -8.20 -19.38
CA HIS A 69 -17.65 -8.40 -18.26
C HIS A 69 -16.61 -7.26 -18.14
N GLN A 70 -15.96 -6.88 -19.25
CA GLN A 70 -15.01 -5.76 -19.25
C GLN A 70 -15.67 -4.42 -18.86
N LEU A 71 -16.92 -4.21 -19.26
CA LEU A 71 -17.67 -3.02 -18.89
C LEU A 71 -17.97 -2.98 -17.39
N ILE A 72 -18.38 -4.11 -16.80
CA ILE A 72 -18.62 -4.22 -15.36
C ILE A 72 -17.35 -3.86 -14.60
N LYS A 73 -16.18 -4.41 -15.01
CA LYS A 73 -14.88 -4.08 -14.40
C LYS A 73 -14.59 -2.59 -14.42
N LEU A 74 -14.80 -1.98 -15.58
CA LEU A 74 -14.54 -0.56 -15.76
C LEU A 74 -15.46 0.30 -14.88
N ARG A 75 -16.77 -0.01 -14.86
CA ARG A 75 -17.75 0.66 -13.99
C ARG A 75 -17.36 0.51 -12.52
N ALA A 76 -16.89 -0.66 -12.14
CA ALA A 76 -16.47 -0.95 -10.79
C ALA A 76 -15.28 -0.06 -10.37
N VAL A 77 -14.23 0.01 -11.20
CA VAL A 77 -13.08 0.91 -11.00
C VAL A 77 -13.51 2.37 -10.91
N ALA A 78 -14.38 2.81 -11.83
CA ALA A 78 -14.82 4.20 -11.86
C ALA A 78 -15.66 4.57 -10.63
N CYS A 79 -16.59 3.71 -10.20
CA CYS A 79 -17.35 3.91 -8.97
C CYS A 79 -16.44 4.00 -7.74
N TYR A 80 -15.38 3.20 -7.68
CA TYR A 80 -14.43 3.24 -6.57
C TYR A 80 -13.69 4.58 -6.50
N GLN A 81 -13.21 5.07 -7.64
CA GLN A 81 -12.52 6.37 -7.73
C GLN A 81 -13.48 7.55 -7.44
N LEU A 82 -14.71 7.47 -7.94
CA LEU A 82 -15.77 8.44 -7.66
C LEU A 82 -16.15 8.46 -6.18
N ALA A 83 -16.21 7.31 -5.52
CA ALA A 83 -16.46 7.21 -4.09
C ALA A 83 -15.36 7.93 -3.30
N LEU A 84 -14.10 7.58 -3.56
CA LEU A 84 -12.95 8.20 -2.89
C LEU A 84 -12.93 9.73 -3.07
N SER A 85 -13.12 10.19 -4.31
CA SER A 85 -13.16 11.62 -4.65
C SER A 85 -14.32 12.33 -3.94
N SER A 86 -15.49 11.70 -3.90
CA SER A 86 -16.67 12.22 -3.21
C SER A 86 -16.40 12.41 -1.71
N PHE A 87 -15.76 11.43 -1.04
CA PHE A 87 -15.38 11.60 0.37
C PHE A 87 -14.40 12.76 0.56
N GLN A 88 -13.36 12.88 -0.27
CA GLN A 88 -12.38 13.96 -0.17
C GLN A 88 -13.00 15.36 -0.42
N LEU A 89 -14.05 15.44 -1.23
CA LEU A 89 -14.82 16.66 -1.54
C LEU A 89 -15.99 16.93 -0.58
N SER A 90 -16.09 16.19 0.52
CA SER A 90 -17.19 16.32 1.48
C SER A 90 -18.59 15.97 0.97
N LYS A 91 -18.67 15.12 -0.04
CA LYS A 91 -19.87 14.53 -0.63
C LYS A 91 -20.05 13.09 -0.17
N SER A 92 -20.10 12.89 1.15
CA SER A 92 -20.10 11.55 1.73
C SER A 92 -21.33 10.70 1.37
N PRO A 93 -22.56 11.26 1.29
CA PRO A 93 -23.72 10.49 0.83
C PRO A 93 -23.55 9.93 -0.59
N GLU A 94 -23.03 10.73 -1.52
CA GLU A 94 -22.76 10.30 -2.89
C GLU A 94 -21.68 9.23 -2.94
N GLY A 95 -20.63 9.36 -2.12
CA GLY A 95 -19.61 8.33 -1.97
C GLY A 95 -20.17 7.01 -1.45
N ASP A 96 -21.07 7.07 -0.47
CA ASP A 96 -21.72 5.88 0.09
C ASP A 96 -22.62 5.17 -0.94
N ASP A 97 -23.29 5.92 -1.83
CA ASP A 97 -24.09 5.35 -2.93
C ASP A 97 -23.22 4.54 -3.90
N TYR A 98 -22.05 5.07 -4.30
CA TYR A 98 -21.11 4.32 -5.15
C TYR A 98 -20.56 3.07 -4.46
N LEU A 99 -20.20 3.17 -3.18
CA LEU A 99 -19.73 2.02 -2.41
C LEU A 99 -20.80 0.94 -2.23
N HIS A 100 -22.06 1.34 -2.05
CA HIS A 100 -23.19 0.43 -1.96
C HIS A 100 -23.40 -0.36 -3.26
N LYS A 101 -23.33 0.30 -4.42
CA LYS A 101 -23.39 -0.38 -5.74
C LYS A 101 -22.26 -1.39 -5.95
N LEU A 102 -21.10 -1.10 -5.37
CA LEU A 102 -19.95 -1.99 -5.40
C LEU A 102 -20.06 -3.15 -4.39
N GLY A 103 -21.01 -3.13 -3.45
CA GLY A 103 -21.16 -4.14 -2.40
C GLY A 103 -20.33 -3.91 -1.13
N PHE A 104 -19.76 -2.72 -0.94
CA PHE A 104 -19.03 -2.37 0.28
C PHE A 104 -19.99 -2.00 1.42
N LYS A 105 -19.61 -2.34 2.65
CA LYS A 105 -20.43 -2.16 3.86
C LYS A 105 -19.75 -1.28 4.91
N LEU A 106 -18.42 -1.28 4.94
CA LEU A 106 -17.63 -0.38 5.77
C LEU A 106 -16.70 0.46 4.90
N ARG A 107 -16.37 1.64 5.38
CA ARG A 107 -15.34 2.51 4.83
C ARG A 107 -14.55 3.23 5.91
N LEU A 108 -13.40 3.75 5.54
CA LEU A 108 -12.71 4.75 6.33
C LEU A 108 -13.60 5.98 6.54
N SER A 109 -13.52 6.57 7.72
CA SER A 109 -14.30 7.73 8.12
C SER A 109 -13.90 8.99 7.38
N ASP A 110 -14.78 9.98 7.42
CA ASP A 110 -14.52 11.29 6.85
C ASP A 110 -13.33 11.97 7.55
N GLU A 111 -13.17 11.72 8.86
CA GLU A 111 -12.04 12.19 9.65
C GLU A 111 -10.72 11.57 9.18
N VAL A 112 -10.72 10.44 8.48
CA VAL A 112 -9.52 9.88 7.85
C VAL A 112 -9.32 10.44 6.44
N LEU A 113 -10.39 10.44 5.62
CA LEU A 113 -10.31 10.75 4.19
C LEU A 113 -10.28 12.26 3.88
N LYS A 114 -10.76 13.14 4.78
CA LYS A 114 -10.82 14.61 4.61
C LYS A 114 -9.73 15.31 5.41
N TYR A 115 -8.47 15.09 5.05
CA TYR A 115 -7.33 15.62 5.81
C TYR A 115 -6.86 17.02 5.41
N ASN A 116 -7.69 17.78 4.70
CA ASN A 116 -7.37 19.15 4.29
C ASN A 116 -7.71 20.18 5.39
N GLY A 117 -6.98 20.16 6.51
CA GLY A 117 -6.82 21.29 7.44
C GLY A 117 -8.05 21.83 8.20
N ASN A 118 -9.28 21.45 7.83
CA ASN A 118 -10.53 21.91 8.43
C ASN A 118 -11.18 20.85 9.34
N ARG A 119 -10.38 19.95 9.91
CA ARG A 119 -10.90 18.89 10.77
C ARG A 119 -11.14 19.36 12.20
N PRO A 120 -12.19 18.85 12.85
CA PRO A 120 -12.33 18.99 14.30
C PRO A 120 -11.12 18.35 14.98
N LEU A 121 -10.37 19.14 15.74
CA LEU A 121 -9.32 18.58 16.59
C LEU A 121 -9.97 17.82 17.75
N HIS A 122 -9.83 16.51 17.73
CA HIS A 122 -10.24 15.67 18.86
C HIS A 122 -9.12 15.61 19.89
N PRO A 123 -9.39 15.87 21.18
CA PRO A 123 -8.40 15.62 22.21
C PRO A 123 -8.09 14.11 22.21
N PRO A 124 -6.82 13.71 22.30
CA PRO A 124 -6.47 12.31 22.44
C PRO A 124 -7.09 11.75 23.74
N PRO A 125 -7.36 10.44 23.80
CA PRO A 125 -7.80 9.81 25.04
C PRO A 125 -6.75 10.07 26.14
N PRO A 126 -7.18 10.14 27.41
CA PRO A 126 -6.25 10.35 28.51
C PRO A 126 -5.13 9.29 28.47
N PRO A 127 -3.88 9.68 28.73
CA PRO A 127 -2.76 8.75 28.67
C PRO A 127 -3.03 7.57 29.60
N THR A 128 -2.93 6.36 29.04
CA THR A 128 -2.99 5.13 29.83
C THR A 128 -1.65 4.91 30.54
N SER A 129 -1.60 4.05 31.55
CA SER A 129 -0.35 3.65 32.20
C SER A 129 0.56 2.79 31.32
N LEU A 130 0.11 2.43 30.12
CA LEU A 130 0.87 1.64 29.16
C LEU A 130 1.81 2.56 28.37
N PRO A 131 2.96 2.01 27.88
CA PRO A 131 3.79 2.74 26.94
C PRO A 131 2.98 3.20 25.72
N PRO A 132 3.35 4.33 25.10
CA PRO A 132 2.63 4.83 23.94
C PRO A 132 2.69 3.81 22.79
N SER A 133 1.56 3.56 22.15
CA SER A 133 1.48 2.67 20.98
C SER A 133 2.11 3.27 19.73
N HIS A 134 2.36 4.59 19.73
CA HIS A 134 2.93 5.36 18.65
C HIS A 134 3.59 6.64 19.17
N CYS A 135 4.52 7.19 18.41
CA CYS A 135 5.13 8.48 18.69
C CYS A 135 5.57 9.16 17.38
N ILE A 136 5.55 10.50 17.37
CA ILE A 136 6.04 11.33 16.28
C ILE A 136 7.17 12.21 16.81
N ILE A 137 8.27 12.26 16.07
CA ILE A 137 9.42 13.08 16.36
C ILE A 137 9.72 13.95 15.14
N ASP A 138 9.63 15.27 15.32
CA ASP A 138 10.10 16.24 14.33
C ASP A 138 11.61 16.45 14.47
N GLU A 139 12.28 16.72 13.35
CA GLU A 139 13.74 16.86 13.30
C GLU A 139 14.46 15.65 13.92
N ALA A 140 13.97 14.44 13.59
CA ALA A 140 14.37 13.20 14.24
C ALA A 140 15.86 12.89 14.07
N LEU A 141 16.43 13.21 12.91
CA LEU A 141 17.84 12.99 12.61
C LEU A 141 18.63 14.29 12.70
N PRO A 142 19.92 14.24 13.10
CA PRO A 142 20.85 15.35 12.92
C PRO A 142 20.86 15.80 11.45
N SER A 143 20.91 17.12 11.21
CA SER A 143 20.74 17.68 9.87
C SER A 143 21.70 17.11 8.83
N SER A 144 22.96 16.83 9.20
CA SER A 144 23.92 16.21 8.27
C SER A 144 23.59 14.76 7.92
N LEU A 145 23.06 13.97 8.88
CA LEU A 145 22.58 12.61 8.61
C LEU A 145 21.33 12.64 7.72
N PHE A 146 20.39 13.54 8.01
CA PHE A 146 19.19 13.73 7.20
C PHE A 146 19.53 14.16 5.76
N SER A 147 20.37 15.19 5.59
CA SER A 147 20.78 15.69 4.27
C SER A 147 21.48 14.61 3.44
N GLN A 148 22.43 13.87 4.03
CA GLN A 148 23.10 12.79 3.33
C GLN A 148 22.10 11.70 2.91
N LEU A 149 21.19 11.30 3.80
CA LEU A 149 20.19 10.28 3.49
C LEU A 149 19.24 10.73 2.38
N HIS A 150 18.77 11.99 2.46
CA HIS A 150 17.94 12.61 1.44
C HIS A 150 18.64 12.62 0.07
N GLU A 151 19.88 13.12 -0.01
CA GLU A 151 20.68 13.13 -1.25
C GLU A 151 20.91 11.70 -1.79
N SER A 152 21.21 10.76 -0.90
CA SER A 152 21.48 9.36 -1.25
C SER A 152 20.29 8.68 -1.90
N PHE A 153 19.06 9.03 -1.50
CA PHE A 153 17.84 8.56 -2.12
C PHE A 153 17.44 9.39 -3.34
N ALA A 154 17.51 10.73 -3.29
CA ALA A 154 17.06 11.60 -4.38
C ALA A 154 17.77 11.30 -5.73
N ALA A 155 19.06 10.97 -5.69
CA ALA A 155 19.88 10.70 -6.88
C ALA A 155 20.26 9.22 -7.05
N SER A 156 19.62 8.32 -6.31
CA SER A 156 20.10 6.94 -6.15
C SER A 156 19.91 6.05 -7.36
N GLU A 157 20.91 5.21 -7.65
CA GLU A 157 20.73 3.99 -8.43
C GLU A 157 19.76 3.00 -7.75
N PHE A 158 19.47 3.18 -6.46
CA PHE A 158 18.50 2.36 -5.73
C PHE A 158 17.17 2.24 -6.49
N TRP A 159 16.62 3.33 -7.02
CA TRP A 159 15.31 3.26 -7.68
C TRP A 159 15.33 2.43 -8.97
N SER A 160 16.31 2.66 -9.84
CA SER A 160 16.42 1.91 -11.10
C SER A 160 16.85 0.45 -10.85
N ALA A 161 17.73 0.20 -9.89
CA ALA A 161 18.19 -1.14 -9.53
C ALA A 161 17.07 -2.05 -9.00
N HIS A 162 16.01 -1.47 -8.44
CA HIS A 162 14.83 -2.22 -7.97
C HIS A 162 13.61 -2.07 -8.88
N GLY A 163 13.77 -1.41 -10.04
CA GLY A 163 12.72 -1.28 -11.04
C GLY A 163 11.55 -0.37 -10.65
N TYR A 164 11.79 0.72 -9.92
CA TYR A 164 10.72 1.67 -9.60
C TYR A 164 10.22 2.45 -10.84
N PRO A 165 8.91 2.77 -10.90
CA PRO A 165 7.86 2.36 -9.96
C PRO A 165 7.57 0.86 -10.05
N THR A 166 7.35 0.22 -8.89
CA THR A 166 7.11 -1.23 -8.78
C THR A 166 6.00 -1.50 -7.77
N ASP A 167 5.22 -2.55 -8.04
CA ASP A 167 4.22 -3.12 -7.15
C ASP A 167 4.81 -4.19 -6.22
N ARG A 168 6.05 -4.61 -6.46
CA ARG A 168 6.73 -5.63 -5.67
C ARG A 168 7.24 -5.07 -4.35
N PHE A 169 7.00 -5.82 -3.29
CA PHE A 169 7.60 -5.56 -1.99
C PHE A 169 8.96 -6.25 -1.86
N PHE A 170 9.94 -5.50 -1.38
CA PHE A 170 11.25 -6.00 -1.02
C PHE A 170 11.84 -5.11 0.09
N SER A 171 12.74 -5.70 0.86
CA SER A 171 13.34 -5.05 2.03
C SER A 171 14.66 -5.72 2.37
N TYR A 172 15.47 -5.01 3.17
CA TYR A 172 16.81 -5.44 3.54
C TYR A 172 16.96 -5.51 5.05
N ASN A 173 17.34 -6.68 5.56
CA ASN A 173 17.62 -6.91 6.96
C ASN A 173 19.09 -6.59 7.30
N LEU A 174 19.28 -5.87 8.41
CA LEU A 174 20.57 -5.44 8.94
C LEU A 174 20.74 -5.95 10.37
N PRO A 175 21.79 -6.73 10.69
CA PRO A 175 22.09 -7.05 12.07
C PRO A 175 22.50 -5.78 12.83
N LEU A 176 21.92 -5.56 14.02
CA LEU A 176 22.21 -4.39 14.84
C LEU A 176 23.55 -4.50 15.60
N SER A 177 24.07 -5.72 15.81
CA SER A 177 25.38 -5.93 16.44
C SER A 177 25.96 -7.33 16.17
N PRO A 178 27.22 -7.45 15.70
CA PRO A 178 27.98 -6.42 15.01
C PRO A 178 27.48 -6.21 13.57
N PRO A 179 27.59 -4.99 13.00
CA PRO A 179 27.27 -4.77 11.60
C PRO A 179 28.26 -5.52 10.70
N SER A 180 27.76 -6.07 9.58
CA SER A 180 28.62 -6.78 8.61
C SER A 180 29.57 -5.83 7.87
N PHE A 181 29.15 -4.57 7.69
CA PHE A 181 29.94 -3.49 7.12
C PHE A 181 29.33 -2.13 7.53
N PRO A 182 30.13 -1.05 7.61
CA PRO A 182 29.59 0.27 7.91
C PRO A 182 28.86 0.85 6.69
N SER A 183 27.68 1.43 6.91
CA SER A 183 26.89 2.12 5.87
C SER A 183 26.02 3.19 6.51
N LEU A 184 25.52 4.12 5.70
CA LEU A 184 24.54 5.12 6.11
C LEU A 184 23.26 4.48 6.67
N LEU A 185 22.83 3.34 6.11
CA LEU A 185 21.65 2.60 6.55
C LEU A 185 21.83 2.00 7.96
N HIS A 186 23.00 1.44 8.27
CA HIS A 186 23.32 0.98 9.62
C HIS A 186 23.39 2.14 10.63
N GLN A 187 23.93 3.30 10.22
CA GLN A 187 23.94 4.50 11.06
C GLN A 187 22.52 4.98 11.33
N LEU A 188 21.68 5.05 10.30
CA LEU A 188 20.27 5.38 10.40
C LEU A 188 19.55 4.46 11.40
N SER A 189 19.65 3.13 11.26
CA SER A 189 18.99 2.18 12.17
C SER A 189 19.46 2.35 13.61
N SER A 190 20.76 2.54 13.82
CA SER A 190 21.34 2.73 15.17
C SER A 190 20.87 4.04 15.81
N THR A 191 20.87 5.13 15.04
CA THR A 191 20.40 6.45 15.47
C THR A 191 18.90 6.41 15.81
N VAL A 192 18.06 5.85 14.93
CA VAL A 192 16.61 5.73 15.14
C VAL A 192 16.30 4.85 16.35
N ARG A 193 16.97 3.69 16.49
CA ARG A 193 16.80 2.83 17.66
C ARG A 193 17.10 3.58 18.96
N SER A 194 18.22 4.29 19.00
CA SER A 194 18.65 5.07 20.17
C SER A 194 17.65 6.16 20.53
N LEU A 195 17.08 6.82 19.51
CA LEU A 195 16.05 7.85 19.65
C LEU A 195 14.74 7.29 20.22
N LEU A 196 14.37 6.07 19.84
CA LEU A 196 13.10 5.45 20.20
C LEU A 196 13.13 4.65 21.51
N LEU A 197 14.29 4.23 22.00
CA LEU A 197 14.44 3.47 23.26
C LEU A 197 13.66 4.03 24.45
N PRO A 198 13.62 5.36 24.70
CA PRO A 198 12.83 5.92 25.80
C PRO A 198 11.32 5.70 25.66
N SER A 199 10.79 5.69 24.44
CA SER A 199 9.36 5.48 24.17
C SER A 199 9.01 4.01 23.97
N PHE A 200 9.95 3.20 23.48
CA PHE A 200 9.79 1.78 23.19
C PHE A 200 10.94 0.97 23.80
N PRO A 201 10.94 0.73 25.14
CA PRO A 201 12.02 0.00 25.81
C PRO A 201 12.23 -1.43 25.28
N SER A 202 11.20 -2.04 24.69
CA SER A 202 11.30 -3.36 24.03
C SER A 202 12.35 -3.40 22.92
N LEU A 203 12.73 -2.25 22.33
CA LEU A 203 13.80 -2.15 21.35
C LEU A 203 15.18 -2.55 21.90
N GLU A 204 15.37 -2.67 23.21
CA GLU A 204 16.59 -3.25 23.79
C GLU A 204 16.80 -4.70 23.31
N SER A 205 15.71 -5.44 23.09
CA SER A 205 15.74 -6.82 22.60
C SER A 205 15.86 -6.95 21.08
N ALA A 206 15.83 -5.83 20.34
CA ALA A 206 15.95 -5.84 18.89
C ALA A 206 17.34 -6.37 18.47
N SER A 207 17.33 -7.39 17.60
CA SER A 207 18.52 -8.05 17.07
C SER A 207 18.88 -7.56 15.66
N SER A 208 17.88 -7.11 14.91
CA SER A 208 18.05 -6.60 13.55
C SER A 208 17.10 -5.45 13.24
N ALA A 209 17.38 -4.75 12.14
CA ALA A 209 16.53 -3.73 11.55
C ALA A 209 16.31 -4.07 10.07
N GLU A 210 15.06 -4.22 9.67
CA GLU A 210 14.65 -4.34 8.29
C GLU A 210 14.37 -2.96 7.71
N ILE A 211 14.91 -2.64 6.54
CA ILE A 211 14.75 -1.36 5.87
C ILE A 211 14.15 -1.55 4.48
N TRP A 212 13.17 -0.72 4.16
CA TRP A 212 12.67 -0.54 2.81
C TRP A 212 12.37 0.94 2.56
N ALA A 213 12.20 1.31 1.30
CA ALA A 213 11.92 2.68 0.92
C ALA A 213 10.80 2.72 -0.11
N HIS A 214 10.07 3.83 -0.15
CA HIS A 214 9.05 4.09 -1.15
C HIS A 214 9.30 5.47 -1.78
N SER A 215 9.22 5.53 -3.11
CA SER A 215 9.08 6.77 -3.86
C SER A 215 7.73 6.73 -4.55
N ARG A 216 6.80 7.57 -4.09
CA ARG A 216 5.40 7.56 -4.54
C ARG A 216 4.99 8.95 -5.05
N THR A 217 4.12 8.99 -6.07
CA THR A 217 3.46 10.23 -6.50
C THR A 217 2.36 10.60 -5.50
N SER A 218 1.63 11.69 -5.74
CA SER A 218 0.47 12.11 -4.93
C SER A 218 -0.60 11.01 -4.82
N GLU A 219 -0.71 10.16 -5.84
CA GLU A 219 -1.69 9.07 -5.88
C GLU A 219 -1.19 7.80 -5.20
N GLY A 220 0.08 7.75 -4.80
CA GLY A 220 0.71 6.57 -4.22
C GLY A 220 0.29 6.33 -2.78
N HIS A 221 -0.97 5.94 -2.63
CA HIS A 221 -1.52 5.34 -1.44
C HIS A 221 -0.88 3.98 -1.16
N HIS A 222 -1.15 3.45 0.02
CA HIS A 222 -0.73 2.11 0.40
C HIS A 222 -1.83 1.46 1.22
N GLN A 223 -2.06 0.18 0.93
CA GLN A 223 -3.18 -0.54 1.50
C GLN A 223 -3.09 -0.67 3.02
N LEU A 224 -4.23 -0.86 3.67
CA LEU A 224 -4.26 -1.29 5.06
C LEU A 224 -3.62 -2.67 5.20
N HIS A 225 -2.54 -2.73 5.97
CA HIS A 225 -1.76 -3.93 6.18
C HIS A 225 -1.09 -3.92 7.57
N TYR A 226 -0.51 -5.06 7.89
CA TYR A 226 0.38 -5.26 9.01
C TYR A 226 1.78 -5.48 8.47
N ASP A 227 2.79 -4.94 9.15
CA ASP A 227 4.16 -5.36 8.90
C ASP A 227 4.32 -6.76 9.50
N LEU A 228 4.59 -7.75 8.65
CA LEU A 228 4.67 -9.15 9.02
C LEU A 228 5.96 -9.75 8.46
N ASP A 229 6.49 -10.76 9.13
CA ASP A 229 7.53 -11.62 8.57
C ASP A 229 6.85 -12.53 7.55
N GLU A 230 6.93 -12.20 6.25
CA GLU A 230 6.24 -12.94 5.19
C GLU A 230 6.72 -14.39 5.10
N VAL A 231 7.96 -14.67 5.53
CA VAL A 231 8.54 -16.01 5.54
C VAL A 231 7.96 -16.83 6.70
N ALA A 232 7.72 -16.21 7.85
CA ALA A 232 6.99 -16.82 8.97
C ALA A 232 5.51 -17.02 8.63
N LEU A 233 4.89 -16.01 8.01
CA LEU A 233 3.49 -16.03 7.61
C LEU A 233 3.20 -17.18 6.63
N ALA A 234 4.13 -17.48 5.71
CA ALA A 234 4.11 -18.65 4.82
C ALA A 234 3.99 -20.00 5.53
N ARG A 235 4.29 -20.06 6.83
CA ARG A 235 4.16 -21.24 7.68
C ARG A 235 2.98 -21.16 8.65
N GLY A 236 2.14 -20.13 8.53
CA GLY A 236 1.02 -19.86 9.44
C GLY A 236 1.43 -19.20 10.75
N GLU A 237 2.64 -18.62 10.82
CA GLU A 237 3.12 -17.91 12.01
C GLU A 237 2.93 -16.40 11.84
N ILE A 238 2.24 -15.76 12.79
CA ILE A 238 2.08 -14.30 12.81
C ILE A 238 3.22 -13.71 13.63
N CYS A 239 4.12 -12.98 12.97
CA CYS A 239 5.23 -12.28 13.60
C CYS A 239 5.34 -10.88 13.02
N SER A 240 5.36 -9.86 13.88
CA SER A 240 5.49 -8.45 13.51
C SER A 240 6.76 -7.84 14.09
N PRO A 241 7.25 -6.71 13.55
CA PRO A 241 8.29 -5.93 14.18
C PRO A 241 7.90 -5.52 15.60
N ILE A 242 8.91 -5.35 16.46
CA ILE A 242 8.74 -4.75 17.79
C ILE A 242 8.25 -3.31 17.63
N VAL A 243 8.86 -2.57 16.70
CA VAL A 243 8.48 -1.21 16.32
C VAL A 243 8.64 -1.08 14.82
N SER A 244 7.63 -0.49 14.18
CA SER A 244 7.69 -0.04 12.79
C SER A 244 7.83 1.48 12.75
N THR A 245 8.50 1.98 11.72
CA THR A 245 8.77 3.41 11.57
C THR A 245 8.57 3.90 10.15
N VAL A 246 8.22 5.18 10.00
CA VAL A 246 8.18 5.91 8.74
C VAL A 246 8.96 7.21 8.91
N LEU A 247 10.11 7.30 8.26
CA LEU A 247 10.90 8.52 8.14
C LEU A 247 10.57 9.21 6.82
N PHE A 248 10.15 10.47 6.89
CA PHE A 248 9.82 11.27 5.73
C PHE A 248 11.04 12.04 5.23
N LEU A 249 11.52 11.72 4.02
CA LEU A 249 12.60 12.45 3.36
C LEU A 249 12.05 13.58 2.49
N GLU A 250 11.09 13.24 1.62
CA GLU A 250 10.38 14.19 0.75
C GLU A 250 8.87 14.02 0.94
N THR A 251 8.12 15.12 0.81
CA THR A 251 6.68 15.15 1.00
C THR A 251 5.98 15.94 -0.10
N ILE A 252 4.70 15.68 -0.30
CA ILE A 252 3.87 16.33 -1.32
C ILE A 252 2.86 17.24 -0.62
N ALA A 253 2.66 18.44 -1.15
CA ALA A 253 1.60 19.35 -0.70
C ALA A 253 0.22 18.71 -0.92
N GLY A 254 -0.68 18.82 0.05
CA GLY A 254 -1.96 18.09 0.01
C GLY A 254 -1.85 16.62 0.44
N GLY A 255 -0.62 16.11 0.66
CA GLY A 255 -0.25 14.98 1.50
C GLY A 255 -0.79 13.60 1.13
N SER A 256 -0.23 12.57 1.78
CA SER A 256 -0.79 11.23 1.91
C SER A 256 -0.39 10.75 3.31
N PRO A 257 -1.18 11.12 4.35
CA PRO A 257 -0.81 10.86 5.73
C PRO A 257 -0.74 9.36 5.98
N THR A 258 0.16 8.97 6.88
CA THR A 258 0.17 7.60 7.39
C THR A 258 -0.91 7.49 8.46
N LEU A 259 -1.81 6.53 8.28
CA LEU A 259 -2.82 6.16 9.28
C LEU A 259 -2.28 4.97 10.08
N VAL A 260 -2.32 5.07 11.40
CA VAL A 260 -2.05 3.96 12.33
C VAL A 260 -3.32 3.71 13.14
N CYS A 261 -3.90 2.52 12.99
CA CYS A 261 -5.10 2.11 13.71
C CYS A 261 -4.72 1.38 14.99
N ASN A 262 -5.47 1.57 16.08
CA ASN A 262 -5.32 0.77 17.29
C ASN A 262 -5.99 -0.61 17.13
N LYS A 263 -5.65 -1.33 16.05
CA LYS A 263 -6.13 -2.67 15.73
C LYS A 263 -4.94 -3.59 15.52
N LYS A 264 -4.95 -4.74 16.19
CA LYS A 264 -4.02 -5.86 15.97
C LYS A 264 -4.74 -7.02 15.29
N ILE A 265 -3.99 -7.96 14.73
CA ILE A 265 -4.55 -9.17 14.12
C ILE A 265 -5.24 -10.01 15.21
N ASN A 266 -6.45 -10.49 14.92
CA ASN A 266 -7.28 -11.32 15.80
C ASN A 266 -7.69 -10.64 17.12
N GLU A 267 -7.49 -9.33 17.25
CA GLU A 267 -7.98 -8.53 18.38
C GLU A 267 -9.21 -7.73 17.96
N GLU A 268 -10.08 -7.44 18.94
CA GLU A 268 -11.23 -6.55 18.74
C GLU A 268 -10.74 -5.16 18.31
N ASP A 269 -11.34 -4.64 17.25
CA ASP A 269 -11.04 -3.30 16.77
C ASP A 269 -11.59 -2.26 17.74
N ARG A 270 -10.69 -1.47 18.32
CA ARG A 270 -11.05 -0.35 19.19
C ARG A 270 -11.73 0.78 18.43
N GLY A 271 -11.59 0.77 17.10
CA GLY A 271 -12.22 1.71 16.18
C GLY A 271 -11.52 3.06 16.11
N ASP A 272 -10.43 3.29 16.85
CA ASP A 272 -9.70 4.55 16.85
C ASP A 272 -8.30 4.43 16.21
N GLY A 273 -7.66 5.58 15.93
CA GLY A 273 -6.36 5.63 15.28
C GLY A 273 -5.73 7.01 15.29
N TYR A 274 -4.63 7.14 14.58
CA TYR A 274 -3.82 8.35 14.51
C TYR A 274 -3.36 8.62 13.08
N LEU A 275 -3.43 9.89 12.68
CA LEU A 275 -2.88 10.36 11.42
C LEU A 275 -1.55 11.08 11.66
N CYS A 276 -0.57 10.73 10.85
CA CYS A 276 0.71 11.41 10.76
C CYS A 276 0.85 12.05 9.38
N GLU A 277 0.71 13.36 9.33
CA GLU A 277 1.09 14.13 8.14
C GLU A 277 2.61 14.04 7.91
N GLY A 278 2.99 13.86 6.65
CA GLY A 278 4.38 13.84 6.24
C GLY A 278 5.00 15.23 6.36
N LYS A 279 6.17 15.30 6.99
CA LYS A 279 7.04 16.48 7.00
C LYS A 279 8.49 16.02 6.86
N PRO A 280 9.35 16.68 6.06
CA PRO A 280 10.77 16.31 5.99
C PRO A 280 11.41 16.20 7.38
N ASN A 281 12.20 15.16 7.59
CA ASN A 281 12.85 14.81 8.87
C ASN A 281 11.89 14.53 10.04
N ARG A 282 10.62 14.23 9.74
CA ARG A 282 9.68 13.65 10.70
C ARG A 282 9.84 12.14 10.74
N LEU A 283 9.87 11.57 11.93
CA LEU A 283 9.81 10.14 12.18
C LEU A 283 8.49 9.82 12.87
N LEU A 284 7.67 8.98 12.25
CA LEU A 284 6.60 8.26 12.91
C LEU A 284 7.14 6.91 13.37
N ALA A 285 6.87 6.51 14.60
CA ALA A 285 7.13 5.17 15.12
C ALA A 285 5.87 4.62 15.79
N PHE A 286 5.62 3.32 15.69
CA PHE A 286 4.47 2.66 16.30
C PHE A 286 4.76 1.19 16.59
N ASP A 287 3.97 0.59 17.48
CA ASP A 287 3.99 -0.85 17.73
C ASP A 287 3.78 -1.59 16.39
N GLY A 288 4.74 -2.41 15.98
CA GLY A 288 4.76 -3.01 14.64
C GLY A 288 3.62 -4.00 14.38
N SER A 289 2.87 -4.41 15.41
CA SER A 289 1.68 -5.25 15.27
C SER A 289 0.40 -4.49 14.91
N LEU A 290 0.46 -3.16 14.79
CA LEU A 290 -0.71 -2.34 14.48
C LEU A 290 -1.01 -2.27 12.98
N LEU A 291 -2.30 -2.28 12.68
CA LEU A 291 -2.82 -2.05 11.34
C LEU A 291 -2.52 -0.62 10.91
N HIS A 292 -1.99 -0.44 9.70
CA HIS A 292 -1.65 0.88 9.20
C HIS A 292 -1.71 0.96 7.67
N ALA A 293 -1.74 2.19 7.15
CA ALA A 293 -1.85 2.49 5.73
C ALA A 293 -1.25 3.84 5.38
N VAL A 294 -1.17 4.12 4.08
CA VAL A 294 -1.01 5.48 3.57
C VAL A 294 -2.31 5.89 2.92
N VAL A 295 -2.98 6.88 3.52
CA VAL A 295 -4.29 7.39 3.07
C VAL A 295 -4.14 7.99 1.67
N PRO A 296 -5.10 7.76 0.75
CA PRO A 296 -5.02 8.32 -0.59
C PRO A 296 -4.89 9.83 -0.61
N GLY A 297 -3.95 10.30 -1.44
CA GLY A 297 -3.71 11.70 -1.75
C GLY A 297 -5.00 12.45 -2.06
N ILE A 298 -5.16 13.66 -1.53
CA ILE A 298 -6.13 14.61 -2.08
C ILE A 298 -5.50 15.18 -3.35
N PRO A 299 -6.13 15.00 -4.53
CA PRO A 299 -5.60 15.55 -5.77
C PRO A 299 -5.39 17.05 -5.61
N ALA A 300 -4.14 17.50 -5.75
CA ALA A 300 -3.79 18.92 -5.80
C ALA A 300 -3.76 19.39 -7.26
N ALA A 301 -3.99 20.69 -7.49
CA ALA A 301 -3.89 21.31 -8.81
C ALA A 301 -2.55 20.94 -9.49
N PRO A 302 -2.51 20.81 -10.83
CA PRO A 302 -1.36 20.26 -11.57
C PRO A 302 -0.04 20.83 -11.07
N LEU A 303 0.71 19.96 -10.40
CA LEU A 303 1.99 20.29 -9.78
C LEU A 303 3.06 20.42 -10.87
N SER A 304 4.11 21.17 -10.56
CA SER A 304 5.31 21.38 -11.38
C SER A 304 5.81 20.11 -12.09
N SER A 305 6.49 20.26 -13.23
CA SER A 305 7.23 19.17 -13.87
C SER A 305 8.71 19.19 -13.42
N PRO A 306 9.27 18.09 -12.88
CA PRO A 306 8.64 16.78 -12.67
C PRO A 306 7.67 16.75 -11.48
N PRO A 307 6.68 15.83 -11.48
CA PRO A 307 5.70 15.76 -10.41
C PRO A 307 6.38 15.52 -9.06
N PRO A 308 5.92 16.18 -7.99
CA PRO A 308 6.50 16.02 -6.66
C PRO A 308 6.29 14.58 -6.18
N ARG A 309 7.24 14.11 -5.36
CA ARG A 309 7.27 12.74 -4.86
C ARG A 309 7.28 12.75 -3.34
N ARG A 310 6.70 11.70 -2.77
CA ARG A 310 6.80 11.35 -1.37
C ARG A 310 7.86 10.25 -1.28
N ILE A 311 9.02 10.60 -0.72
CA ILE A 311 10.07 9.63 -0.44
C ILE A 311 10.07 9.34 1.06
N THR A 312 9.82 8.07 1.40
CA THR A 312 9.89 7.59 2.77
C THR A 312 10.84 6.41 2.90
N VAL A 313 11.52 6.35 4.05
CA VAL A 313 12.31 5.21 4.47
C VAL A 313 11.64 4.62 5.69
N MET A 314 11.39 3.32 5.65
CA MET A 314 10.75 2.60 6.73
C MET A 314 11.75 1.66 7.38
N ILE A 315 11.61 1.49 8.69
CA ILE A 315 12.45 0.59 9.48
C ILE A 315 11.56 -0.23 10.40
N GLY A 316 11.62 -1.56 10.26
CA GLY A 316 11.05 -2.53 11.19
C GLY A 316 12.15 -3.07 12.10
N PHE A 317 12.01 -2.91 13.41
CA PHE A 317 12.96 -3.46 14.38
C PHE A 317 12.49 -4.83 14.86
N TRP A 318 13.33 -5.84 14.69
CA TRP A 318 12.95 -7.23 14.91
C TRP A 318 13.71 -7.88 16.07
N GLY A 319 13.04 -8.76 16.80
CA GLY A 319 13.67 -9.66 17.78
C GLY A 319 14.50 -10.75 17.10
N SER A 320 14.99 -11.72 17.86
CA SER A 320 15.83 -12.82 17.33
C SER A 320 15.07 -13.87 16.49
N GLY A 321 13.74 -13.82 16.47
CA GLY A 321 12.89 -14.81 15.78
C GLY A 321 12.59 -14.52 14.30
N VAL A 322 13.10 -13.41 13.76
CA VAL A 322 12.81 -12.99 12.38
C VAL A 322 13.51 -13.88 11.36
N ASN A 323 12.79 -14.25 10.30
CA ASN A 323 13.27 -15.10 9.22
C ASN A 323 13.80 -14.25 8.07
N THR A 324 15.10 -14.35 7.80
CA THR A 324 15.73 -13.62 6.69
C THR A 324 15.81 -14.49 5.43
N THR A 325 15.82 -13.84 4.28
CA THR A 325 16.05 -14.50 2.99
C THR A 325 17.48 -14.23 2.48
N PRO A 326 18.09 -15.19 1.76
CA PRO A 326 19.39 -14.96 1.14
C PRO A 326 19.29 -13.91 0.04
N THR A 327 20.27 -13.01 0.00
CA THR A 327 20.33 -11.95 -1.01
C THR A 327 20.89 -12.47 -2.34
N PRO A 328 20.24 -12.17 -3.48
CA PRO A 328 20.79 -12.51 -4.79
C PRO A 328 22.18 -11.89 -5.00
N THR A 329 23.12 -12.68 -5.52
CA THR A 329 24.53 -12.26 -5.71
C THR A 329 24.70 -11.21 -6.82
N LYS A 330 23.70 -11.08 -7.69
CA LYS A 330 23.55 -10.02 -8.68
C LYS A 330 22.10 -9.55 -8.57
N LEU A 331 21.88 -8.24 -8.71
CA LEU A 331 20.54 -7.66 -8.86
C LEU A 331 20.37 -7.29 -10.33
N GLN A 332 19.53 -8.04 -11.03
CA GLN A 332 18.91 -7.72 -12.30
C GLN A 332 17.48 -7.25 -12.00
N PRO A 333 16.90 -6.36 -12.82
CA PRO A 333 15.51 -5.91 -12.66
C PRO A 333 14.49 -7.07 -12.65
N SER A 334 14.82 -8.21 -13.24
CA SER A 334 14.00 -9.43 -13.24
C SER A 334 14.20 -10.34 -12.03
N ASP A 335 15.15 -10.04 -11.15
CA ASP A 335 15.48 -10.94 -10.05
C ASP A 335 14.34 -11.04 -9.05
N ASN A 336 14.32 -12.17 -8.35
CA ASN A 336 13.42 -12.46 -7.26
C ASN A 336 13.80 -11.62 -6.03
N LEU A 337 13.66 -10.29 -6.13
CA LEU A 337 13.62 -9.41 -4.96
C LEU A 337 12.55 -9.95 -4.01
N ARG A 338 12.92 -10.08 -2.75
CA ARG A 338 12.08 -10.68 -1.72
C ARG A 338 12.06 -9.79 -0.48
N PRO A 339 11.09 -9.99 0.40
CA PRO A 339 11.15 -9.45 1.74
C PRO A 339 12.35 -9.99 2.51
N ASN A 340 12.82 -9.17 3.45
CA ASN A 340 13.74 -9.52 4.51
C ASN A 340 15.10 -10.08 4.05
N MET A 341 15.64 -9.56 2.94
CA MET A 341 16.92 -10.00 2.37
C MET A 341 18.11 -9.52 3.21
N VAL A 342 19.09 -10.36 3.51
CA VAL A 342 20.28 -9.94 4.28
C VAL A 342 21.12 -8.92 3.49
N LEU A 343 21.20 -7.66 3.94
CA LEU A 343 21.97 -6.67 3.18
C LEU A 343 23.45 -7.09 3.06
N SER A 344 23.95 -7.10 1.83
CA SER A 344 25.35 -7.40 1.51
C SER A 344 26.05 -6.18 0.91
N ASN A 345 27.37 -6.09 1.02
CA ASN A 345 28.13 -4.97 0.46
C ASN A 345 28.37 -5.09 -1.06
N SER A 346 27.81 -6.10 -1.74
CA SER A 346 28.03 -6.34 -3.17
C SER A 346 27.13 -5.50 -4.10
N HIS A 347 26.19 -4.73 -3.56
CA HIS A 347 25.29 -3.91 -4.37
C HIS A 347 25.93 -2.58 -4.76
N SER A 348 25.94 -2.23 -6.05
CA SER A 348 26.52 -0.97 -6.54
C SER A 348 25.84 0.27 -5.95
N TRP A 349 24.52 0.22 -5.80
CA TRP A 349 23.71 1.33 -5.27
C TRP A 349 24.10 1.72 -3.84
N LEU A 350 24.71 0.81 -3.07
CA LEU A 350 25.21 1.12 -1.71
C LEU A 350 26.35 2.14 -1.70
N ALA A 351 27.01 2.39 -2.83
CA ALA A 351 28.01 3.44 -2.92
C ALA A 351 27.44 4.83 -2.55
N SER A 352 26.17 5.09 -2.90
CA SER A 352 25.47 6.32 -2.49
C SER A 352 25.19 6.37 -0.99
N PHE A 353 25.22 5.24 -0.29
CA PHE A 353 24.92 5.10 1.14
C PHE A 353 26.20 4.92 1.97
N ALA A 354 27.27 5.61 1.59
CA ALA A 354 28.51 5.64 2.36
C ALA A 354 28.27 6.20 3.78
N PRO A 355 28.91 5.64 4.82
CA PRO A 355 28.73 6.11 6.19
C PRO A 355 29.33 7.51 6.39
N ILE A 356 28.72 8.31 7.27
CA ILE A 356 29.25 9.62 7.69
C ILE A 356 30.29 9.41 8.79
N SER A 357 31.43 10.11 8.69
CA SER A 357 32.49 10.05 9.71
C SER A 357 33.04 11.45 10.01
N PRO A 358 33.03 11.91 11.27
CA PRO A 358 32.42 11.26 12.44
C PRO A 358 30.89 11.31 12.40
N LEU A 359 30.23 10.34 13.05
CA LEU A 359 28.78 10.39 13.22
C LEU A 359 28.42 11.60 14.11
N PRO A 360 27.49 12.48 13.69
CA PRO A 360 27.04 13.58 14.52
C PRO A 360 26.45 13.06 15.83
N PRO A 361 26.69 13.73 16.97
CA PRO A 361 26.04 13.36 18.22
C PRO A 361 24.52 13.52 18.07
N LEU A 362 23.77 12.66 18.76
CA LEU A 362 22.34 12.88 18.94
C LEU A 362 22.11 14.20 19.69
N PRO A 363 20.98 14.89 19.44
CA PRO A 363 20.59 16.05 20.23
C PRO A 363 20.63 15.71 21.73
N SER A 364 21.21 16.60 22.53
CA SER A 364 21.32 16.38 23.98
C SER A 364 19.97 16.48 24.70
N SER A 365 19.01 17.21 24.13
CA SER A 365 17.64 17.26 24.60
C SER A 365 16.86 16.08 24.05
N ALA A 366 16.09 15.42 24.91
CA ALA A 366 15.12 14.43 24.46
C ALA A 366 14.22 15.04 23.36
N PRO A 367 13.98 14.33 22.25
CA PRO A 367 13.10 14.81 21.20
C PRO A 367 11.72 15.13 21.76
N LYS A 368 11.10 16.18 21.23
CA LYS A 368 9.70 16.47 21.55
C LYS A 368 8.83 15.41 20.88
N VAL A 369 8.32 14.49 21.69
CA VAL A 369 7.38 13.45 21.25
C VAL A 369 5.97 14.03 21.10
N MET A 370 5.32 13.75 19.97
CA MET A 370 3.93 14.10 19.68
C MET A 370 3.11 12.84 19.38
N SER A 371 1.79 12.89 19.55
CA SER A 371 0.89 11.74 19.34
C SER A 371 0.19 11.71 17.97
N GLY A 372 0.48 12.66 17.08
CA GLY A 372 -0.28 12.80 15.83
C GLY A 372 -1.71 13.29 16.04
N GLU A 373 -2.49 13.32 14.96
CA GLU A 373 -3.90 13.73 15.00
C GLU A 373 -4.77 12.51 15.34
N TYR A 374 -5.47 12.56 16.47
CA TYR A 374 -6.30 11.47 16.94
C TYR A 374 -7.61 11.37 16.13
N VAL A 375 -7.94 10.15 15.71
CA VAL A 375 -9.16 9.81 14.99
C VAL A 375 -9.98 8.86 15.86
N PRO A 376 -11.10 9.32 16.47
CA PRO A 376 -11.86 8.49 17.42
C PRO A 376 -12.65 7.37 16.74
N LYS A 377 -12.89 7.48 15.44
CA LYS A 377 -13.64 6.50 14.65
C LYS A 377 -13.02 6.37 13.27
N VAL A 378 -12.24 5.33 13.06
CA VAL A 378 -11.57 4.99 11.79
C VAL A 378 -12.57 4.39 10.81
N TRP A 379 -13.45 3.50 11.28
CA TRP A 379 -14.41 2.79 10.43
C TRP A 379 -15.84 3.31 10.62
N VAL A 380 -16.54 3.54 9.52
CA VAL A 380 -17.96 3.86 9.50
C VAL A 380 -18.71 2.96 8.53
N SER A 381 -19.98 2.69 8.83
CA SER A 381 -20.87 1.97 7.92
C SER A 381 -21.18 2.84 6.71
N VAL A 382 -21.18 2.21 5.53
CA VAL A 382 -21.72 2.79 4.29
C VAL A 382 -23.22 2.99 4.46
N LYS A 383 -23.71 4.20 4.21
CA LYS A 383 -25.12 4.57 4.35
C LYS A 383 -25.67 5.08 3.01
N PRO A 384 -26.19 4.19 2.14
CA PRO A 384 -26.78 4.63 0.88
C PRO A 384 -27.96 5.57 1.13
N SER A 385 -28.18 6.49 0.21
CA SER A 385 -29.39 7.29 0.12
C SER A 385 -30.61 6.39 -0.06
N SER A 386 -31.79 6.85 0.38
CA SER A 386 -33.03 6.07 0.26
C SER A 386 -33.37 5.70 -1.19
N GLU A 387 -32.86 6.46 -2.16
CA GLU A 387 -33.08 6.26 -3.59
C GLU A 387 -32.15 5.19 -4.19
N ALA A 388 -31.00 4.90 -3.58
CA ALA A 388 -30.02 3.92 -4.08
C ALA A 388 -30.33 2.45 -3.71
N SER A 389 -31.39 2.22 -2.92
CA SER A 389 -31.79 0.92 -2.33
C SER A 389 -31.93 -0.24 -3.34
N SER A 390 -32.26 0.00 -4.61
CA SER A 390 -32.52 -1.08 -5.59
C SER A 390 -31.27 -1.62 -6.32
N SER A 391 -30.06 -1.14 -6.01
CA SER A 391 -28.84 -1.38 -6.83
C SER A 391 -27.63 -1.98 -6.07
N PHE A 392 -27.87 -2.70 -4.96
CA PHE A 392 -26.77 -3.32 -4.21
C PHE A 392 -26.03 -4.36 -5.07
N GLU A 393 -24.69 -4.32 -5.06
CA GLU A 393 -23.82 -5.25 -5.83
C GLU A 393 -24.02 -5.24 -7.36
N GLU A 394 -24.63 -4.17 -7.92
CA GLU A 394 -24.84 -4.01 -9.36
C GLU A 394 -23.53 -4.14 -10.17
N TYR A 395 -22.40 -3.69 -9.61
CA TYR A 395 -21.08 -3.74 -10.25
C TYR A 395 -20.11 -4.66 -9.50
N HIS A 396 -20.63 -5.68 -8.81
CA HIS A 396 -19.79 -6.66 -8.16
C HIS A 396 -19.12 -7.58 -9.18
N ASP A 397 -17.80 -7.62 -9.14
CA ASP A 397 -16.99 -8.56 -9.89
C ASP A 397 -15.83 -9.02 -9.00
N GLU A 398 -15.73 -10.34 -8.79
CA GLU A 398 -14.70 -10.96 -7.96
C GLU A 398 -13.30 -10.81 -8.56
N GLU A 399 -13.20 -10.58 -9.88
CA GLU A 399 -11.95 -10.35 -10.59
C GLU A 399 -11.45 -8.91 -10.47
N VAL A 400 -12.30 -7.97 -10.01
CA VAL A 400 -11.90 -6.58 -9.76
C VAL A 400 -11.28 -6.46 -8.37
N TYR A 401 -9.95 -6.40 -8.35
CA TYR A 401 -9.20 -6.12 -7.14
C TYR A 401 -9.02 -4.62 -6.93
N PHE A 402 -9.57 -4.09 -5.83
CA PHE A 402 -9.38 -2.70 -5.45
C PHE A 402 -8.17 -2.54 -4.52
N THR A 403 -7.22 -1.70 -4.93
CA THR A 403 -6.05 -1.41 -4.11
C THR A 403 -6.42 -0.51 -2.92
N GLY A 404 -5.87 -0.81 -1.75
CA GLY A 404 -5.96 0.10 -0.60
C GLY A 404 -6.68 -0.45 0.64
N ARG A 405 -7.65 -1.34 0.46
CA ARG A 405 -8.54 -1.84 1.54
C ARG A 405 -9.20 -0.72 2.36
N PHE A 406 -9.44 0.43 1.75
CA PHE A 406 -10.07 1.58 2.43
C PHE A 406 -11.57 1.39 2.63
N PHE A 407 -12.14 0.43 1.89
CA PHE A 407 -13.54 0.02 1.95
C PHE A 407 -13.58 -1.50 2.09
N LEU A 408 -14.49 -2.02 2.91
CA LEU A 408 -14.60 -3.44 3.22
C LEU A 408 -16.00 -3.95 2.90
N ARG A 409 -16.07 -5.14 2.30
CA ARG A 409 -17.33 -5.86 2.01
C ARG A 409 -17.96 -6.48 3.25
N THR A 410 -17.18 -6.57 4.32
CA THR A 410 -17.57 -7.09 5.63
C THR A 410 -18.14 -5.98 6.51
N ASN A 411 -18.96 -6.36 7.49
CA ASN A 411 -19.45 -5.45 8.53
C ASN A 411 -18.45 -5.24 9.69
N SER A 412 -17.24 -5.76 9.53
CA SER A 412 -16.18 -5.70 10.54
C SER A 412 -14.82 -5.52 9.87
N SER A 413 -13.94 -4.77 10.52
CA SER A 413 -12.54 -4.63 10.13
C SER A 413 -11.76 -5.94 10.24
N GLN A 414 -12.33 -6.99 10.86
CA GLN A 414 -11.81 -8.35 10.81
C GLN A 414 -11.60 -8.85 9.38
N GLY A 415 -12.37 -8.34 8.41
CA GLY A 415 -12.16 -8.67 7.00
C GLY A 415 -10.76 -8.31 6.49
N VAL A 416 -10.08 -7.33 7.10
CA VAL A 416 -8.69 -7.00 6.79
C VAL A 416 -7.76 -8.13 7.23
N ASP A 417 -7.95 -8.65 8.45
CA ASP A 417 -7.16 -9.77 8.97
C ASP A 417 -7.37 -11.01 8.10
N ASP A 418 -8.63 -11.31 7.77
CA ASP A 418 -8.97 -12.47 6.95
C ASP A 418 -8.30 -12.38 5.57
N GLU A 419 -8.30 -11.20 4.93
CA GLU A 419 -7.63 -11.00 3.64
C GLU A 419 -6.10 -11.12 3.75
N VAL A 420 -5.50 -10.55 4.80
CA VAL A 420 -4.05 -10.66 5.06
C VAL A 420 -3.64 -12.12 5.29
N LEU A 421 -4.42 -12.86 6.07
CA LEU A 421 -4.12 -14.24 6.45
C LEU A 421 -4.51 -15.26 5.36
N SER A 422 -5.48 -14.94 4.50
CA SER A 422 -5.94 -15.80 3.40
C SER A 422 -5.21 -15.57 2.07
N GLY A 423 -4.64 -14.37 1.85
CA GLY A 423 -3.81 -14.05 0.67
C GLY A 423 -2.51 -14.86 0.56
N MET A 424 -2.33 -15.84 1.45
CA MET A 424 -1.25 -16.79 1.41
C MET A 424 -1.42 -17.71 0.20
N PRO A 425 -0.44 -17.78 -0.73
CA PRO A 425 -0.39 -18.93 -1.61
C PRO A 425 -0.33 -20.16 -0.70
N VAL A 426 -1.35 -21.01 -0.79
CA VAL A 426 -1.34 -22.32 -0.10
C VAL A 426 0.01 -22.95 -0.47
N PRO A 427 0.91 -23.22 0.50
CA PRO A 427 2.18 -23.84 0.17
C PRO A 427 1.85 -25.12 -0.60
N PRO A 428 2.45 -25.36 -1.78
CA PRO A 428 2.09 -26.49 -2.62
C PRO A 428 2.11 -27.74 -1.75
N THR A 429 0.93 -28.32 -1.54
CA THR A 429 0.72 -29.52 -0.73
C THR A 429 1.52 -30.63 -1.41
N SER A 430 2.71 -30.88 -0.87
CA SER A 430 3.77 -31.71 -1.46
C SER A 430 4.29 -31.21 -2.83
N LEU A 431 5.60 -30.94 -2.90
CA LEU A 431 6.32 -31.08 -4.16
C LEU A 431 5.95 -32.45 -4.74
N PRO A 432 5.61 -32.55 -6.05
CA PRO A 432 5.37 -33.84 -6.67
C PRO A 432 6.53 -34.75 -6.32
N THR A 433 6.22 -35.91 -5.72
CA THR A 433 7.20 -36.94 -5.46
C THR A 433 7.95 -37.15 -6.79
N PRO A 434 9.29 -37.05 -6.82
CA PRO A 434 10.02 -37.23 -8.06
C PRO A 434 9.55 -38.55 -8.68
N PRO A 435 9.23 -38.58 -9.99
CA PRO A 435 8.69 -39.77 -10.61
C PRO A 435 9.59 -40.94 -10.25
N SER A 436 9.01 -41.95 -9.60
CA SER A 436 9.70 -43.20 -9.30
C SER A 436 10.44 -43.63 -10.56
N SER A 437 11.75 -43.82 -10.43
CA SER A 437 12.68 -44.17 -11.52
C SER A 437 11.99 -44.97 -12.62
N PRO A 438 12.11 -44.59 -13.91
CA PRO A 438 11.47 -45.33 -14.99
C PRO A 438 11.87 -46.81 -14.90
N PRO A 439 10.90 -47.74 -15.04
CA PRO A 439 11.18 -49.17 -14.92
C PRO A 439 12.31 -49.54 -15.87
N ALA A 440 13.33 -50.21 -15.33
CA ALA A 440 14.51 -50.63 -16.07
C ALA A 440 14.09 -51.27 -17.41
N LYS A 441 14.54 -50.67 -18.52
CA LYS A 441 14.30 -51.21 -19.87
C LYS A 441 14.80 -52.65 -19.92
N LYS A 442 13.88 -53.62 -19.92
CA LYS A 442 14.17 -55.02 -20.24
C LYS A 442 14.79 -55.06 -21.64
N LYS A 443 16.09 -55.32 -21.72
CA LYS A 443 16.79 -55.66 -22.97
C LYS A 443 16.08 -56.89 -23.58
N ARG A 444 15.30 -56.68 -24.65
CA ARG A 444 14.88 -57.78 -25.54
C ARG A 444 16.16 -58.32 -26.20
N LYS A 445 16.58 -59.53 -25.81
CA LYS A 445 17.53 -60.32 -26.59
C LYS A 445 16.87 -60.63 -27.93
N ALA A 446 17.44 -60.16 -29.02
CA ALA A 446 17.14 -60.65 -30.36
C ALA A 446 17.76 -62.05 -30.48
N SER A 447 16.94 -63.06 -30.77
CA SER A 447 17.37 -64.39 -31.17
C SER A 447 17.72 -64.37 -32.66
N ARG A 448 18.90 -64.88 -33.00
CA ARG A 448 19.26 -65.38 -34.32
C ARG A 448 19.57 -66.85 -34.18
#